data_AF-A0A445BCT5-F1
#
_entry.id   AF-A0A445BCT5-F1
#
_cell.length_a   1.000
_cell.length_b   1.000
_cell.length_c   1.000
_cell.angle_alpha   90.00
_cell.angle_beta   90.00
_cell.angle_gamma   90.00
#
_symmetry.space_group_name_H-M   'P 1'
#
loop_
_entity.id
_entity.type
_entity.pdbx_description
1 polymer ?
#
loop_
_entity_poly.entity_id
_entity_poly.type
_entity_poly.pdbx_seq_one_letter_code
_entity_poly.pdbx_strand_id
1 'polypeptide(L)'
;MGVSFNLHKFDPKHSKEIQFQGDATITDHHIIRLTNLDDQGNPLGNRVGRVLFSDPVHLYDHSGFRAGFETTFVFRISKPYNTDYTPGPGDGLAFFLASADTEIPPQSSGMFLGLFNDASDKIVAVEFDTFSNSEVGDPNYPHIGVDINSIRSSKFREQQSSF
;
A
#
# COMPACT_ATOMS: atom_id res chain seq x y z
N MET A 1 26.49 1.64 7.42
CA MET A 1 25.53 2.28 8.34
C MET A 1 24.14 1.86 7.92
N GLY A 2 23.27 1.49 8.85
CA GLY A 2 21.87 1.17 8.57
C GLY A 2 21.00 2.43 8.56
N VAL A 3 19.84 2.36 7.89
CA VAL A 3 18.80 3.38 7.95
C VAL A 3 17.73 2.91 8.93
N SER A 4 17.26 3.80 9.80
CA SER A 4 16.14 3.54 10.71
C SER A 4 15.38 4.83 10.91
N PHE A 5 14.05 4.76 10.87
CA PHE A 5 13.16 5.87 11.11
C PHE A 5 11.92 5.38 11.84
N ASN A 6 11.23 6.29 12.54
CA ASN A 6 10.02 5.98 13.26
C ASN A 6 9.07 7.18 13.22
N LEU A 7 7.94 7.00 12.53
CA LEU A 7 6.95 8.05 12.27
C LEU A 7 5.70 7.80 13.11
N HIS A 8 5.69 8.31 14.34
CA HIS A 8 4.56 8.14 15.27
C HIS A 8 3.43 9.15 15.07
N LYS A 9 3.73 10.32 14.49
CA LYS A 9 2.76 11.37 14.12
C LYS A 9 3.27 12.07 12.87
N PHE A 10 2.43 12.13 11.84
CA PHE A 10 2.79 12.80 10.60
C PHE A 10 2.54 14.30 10.76
N ASP A 11 3.59 15.07 10.99
CA ASP A 11 3.51 16.52 11.01
C ASP A 11 3.57 17.07 9.57
N PRO A 12 2.51 17.72 9.07
CA PRO A 12 2.51 18.35 7.74
C PRO A 12 3.67 19.34 7.53
N LYS A 13 4.21 19.93 8.60
CA LYS A 13 5.31 20.90 8.55
C LYS A 13 6.69 20.25 8.51
N HIS A 14 6.81 18.97 8.88
CA HIS A 14 8.07 18.21 8.89
C HIS A 14 8.07 17.06 7.87
N SER A 15 7.19 17.11 6.86
CA SER A 15 7.01 16.04 5.86
C SER A 15 8.19 15.85 4.88
N LYS A 16 9.37 16.41 5.13
CA LYS A 16 10.53 16.27 4.22
C LYS A 16 11.00 14.82 4.10
N GLU A 17 10.68 13.99 5.11
CA GLU A 17 11.04 12.57 5.16
C GLU A 17 10.16 11.69 4.29
N ILE A 18 9.03 12.19 3.77
CA ILE A 18 8.09 11.40 2.97
C ILE A 18 7.62 12.12 1.71
N GLN A 19 7.40 11.37 0.65
CA GLN A 19 6.87 11.86 -0.63
C GLN A 19 5.47 11.31 -0.84
N PHE A 20 4.55 12.17 -1.25
CA PHE A 20 3.16 11.81 -1.55
C PHE A 20 2.95 11.65 -3.04
N GLN A 21 2.18 10.63 -3.41
CA GLN A 21 1.73 10.41 -4.78
C GLN A 21 0.23 10.12 -4.78
N GLY A 22 -0.44 10.51 -5.87
CA GLY A 22 -1.88 10.32 -6.03
C GLY A 22 -2.68 11.08 -4.98
N ASP A 23 -3.69 10.42 -4.43
CA ASP A 23 -4.62 10.97 -3.42
C ASP A 23 -4.02 11.06 -2.00
N ALA A 24 -2.82 10.52 -1.78
CA ALA A 24 -2.26 10.40 -0.44
C ALA A 24 -2.03 11.77 0.21
N THR A 25 -2.44 11.91 1.48
CA THR A 25 -2.34 13.15 2.23
C THR A 25 -2.17 12.90 3.73
N ILE A 26 -1.81 13.95 4.48
CA ILE A 26 -1.86 13.95 5.95
C ILE A 26 -3.12 14.68 6.39
N THR A 27 -3.91 14.02 7.23
CA THR A 27 -5.11 14.62 7.85
C THR A 27 -4.75 15.57 8.98
N ASP A 28 -5.69 16.43 9.39
CA ASP A 28 -5.53 17.32 10.55
C ASP A 28 -5.27 16.58 11.87
N HIS A 29 -5.54 15.26 11.90
CA HIS A 29 -5.24 14.38 13.03
C HIS A 29 -3.85 13.71 12.95
N HIS A 30 -2.98 14.16 12.05
CA HIS A 30 -1.61 13.65 11.88
C HIS A 30 -1.53 12.18 11.48
N ILE A 31 -2.50 11.72 10.67
CA ILE A 31 -2.58 10.37 10.12
C ILE A 31 -2.44 10.45 8.59
N ILE A 32 -1.63 9.54 8.01
CA ILE A 32 -1.61 9.33 6.56
C ILE A 32 -2.94 8.72 6.12
N ARG A 33 -3.57 9.37 5.15
CA ARG A 33 -4.70 8.82 4.41
C ARG A 33 -4.24 8.60 2.97
N LEU A 34 -4.28 7.35 2.51
CA LEU A 34 -3.84 7.00 1.15
C LEU A 34 -4.90 7.31 0.09
N THR A 35 -6.18 7.13 0.40
CA THR A 35 -7.30 7.33 -0.53
C THR A 35 -8.27 8.37 -0.01
N ASN A 36 -8.72 9.27 -0.89
CA ASN A 36 -9.54 10.41 -0.51
C ASN A 36 -10.99 10.04 -0.17
N LEU A 37 -11.61 10.89 0.64
CA LEU A 37 -13.01 10.81 1.05
C LEU A 37 -13.80 11.94 0.39
N ASP A 38 -15.13 11.81 0.32
CA ASP A 38 -16.02 12.93 0.03
C ASP A 38 -16.12 13.91 1.22
N ASP A 39 -16.86 15.01 1.03
CA ASP A 39 -17.05 16.05 2.05
C ASP A 39 -17.78 15.55 3.31
N GLN A 40 -18.47 14.40 3.22
CA GLN A 40 -19.17 13.75 4.33
C GLN A 40 -18.29 12.70 5.04
N GLY A 41 -17.06 12.49 4.57
CA GLY A 41 -16.12 11.52 5.12
C GLY A 41 -16.32 10.09 4.60
N ASN A 42 -17.06 9.89 3.51
CA ASN A 42 -17.22 8.57 2.91
C ASN A 42 -16.08 8.27 1.93
N PRO A 43 -15.54 7.03 1.91
CA PRO A 43 -14.52 6.64 0.93
C PRO A 43 -15.01 6.77 -0.52
N LEU A 44 -14.21 7.42 -1.35
CA LEU A 44 -14.45 7.51 -2.80
C LEU A 44 -13.88 6.26 -3.50
N GLY A 45 -14.63 5.70 -4.45
CA GLY A 45 -14.14 4.61 -5.31
C GLY A 45 -13.10 5.08 -6.33
N ASN A 46 -12.31 4.14 -6.86
CA ASN A 46 -11.26 4.39 -7.86
C ASN A 46 -10.28 5.49 -7.42
N ARG A 47 -9.79 5.38 -6.19
CA ARG A 47 -8.76 6.26 -5.61
C ARG A 47 -7.47 5.48 -5.43
N VAL A 48 -6.35 6.18 -5.57
CA VAL A 48 -5.02 5.59 -5.43
C VAL A 48 -4.09 6.61 -4.82
N GLY A 49 -3.31 6.19 -3.84
CA GLY A 49 -2.29 7.05 -3.27
C GLY A 49 -1.17 6.22 -2.64
N ARG A 50 0.04 6.78 -2.69
CA ARG A 50 1.24 6.17 -2.12
C ARG A 50 1.96 7.18 -1.26
N VAL A 51 2.65 6.68 -0.24
CA VAL A 51 3.62 7.44 0.53
C VAL A 51 4.95 6.71 0.48
N LEU A 52 5.98 7.40 0.02
CA LEU A 52 7.35 6.90 -0.08
C LEU A 52 8.21 7.56 1.00
N PHE A 53 9.21 6.84 1.51
CA PHE A 53 10.28 7.48 2.28
C PHE A 53 11.17 8.28 1.32
N SER A 54 11.50 9.52 1.67
CA SER A 54 12.17 10.45 0.75
C SER A 54 13.59 10.06 0.38
N ASP A 55 14.32 9.44 1.30
CA ASP A 55 15.71 9.05 1.09
C ASP A 55 15.80 7.60 0.61
N PRO A 56 16.41 7.32 -0.56
CA PRO A 56 16.56 5.96 -1.06
C PRO A 56 17.31 5.05 -0.08
N VAL A 57 16.78 3.85 0.13
CA VAL A 57 17.42 2.84 1.00
C VAL A 57 18.23 1.87 0.14
N HIS A 58 19.54 1.78 0.40
CA HIS A 58 20.44 0.87 -0.32
C HIS A 58 20.26 -0.58 0.14
N LEU A 59 19.45 -1.35 -0.59
CA LEU A 59 19.13 -2.74 -0.23
C LEU A 59 20.15 -3.76 -0.73
N TYR A 60 20.74 -3.53 -1.91
CA TYR A 60 21.72 -4.43 -2.50
C TYR A 60 22.59 -3.74 -3.55
N ASP A 61 23.73 -4.34 -3.87
CA ASP A 61 24.56 -3.93 -5.01
C ASP A 61 25.31 -5.10 -5.68
N HIS A 62 26.08 -4.77 -6.70
CA HIS A 62 26.91 -5.70 -7.48
C HIS A 62 28.16 -6.19 -6.75
N SER A 63 28.52 -5.60 -5.59
CA SER A 63 29.64 -6.08 -4.76
C SER A 63 29.30 -7.33 -3.95
N GLY A 64 28.00 -7.67 -3.89
CA GLY A 64 27.47 -8.78 -3.08
C GLY A 64 26.79 -8.31 -1.79
N PHE A 65 26.75 -7.00 -1.51
CA PHE A 65 26.04 -6.47 -0.36
C PHE A 65 24.53 -6.76 -0.43
N ARG A 66 23.95 -7.18 0.69
CA ARG A 66 22.50 -7.43 0.86
C ARG A 66 22.09 -6.94 2.25
N ALA A 67 21.08 -6.08 2.32
CA ALA A 67 20.51 -5.60 3.58
C ALA A 67 19.35 -6.51 4.04
N GLY A 68 19.26 -6.74 5.34
CA GLY A 68 18.01 -7.14 5.98
C GLY A 68 17.23 -5.89 6.42
N PHE A 69 15.91 -6.00 6.48
CA PHE A 69 15.05 -4.93 6.98
C PHE A 69 13.90 -5.49 7.80
N GLU A 70 13.33 -4.64 8.64
CA GLU A 70 12.08 -4.86 9.34
C GLU A 70 11.23 -3.59 9.24
N THR A 71 9.91 -3.76 9.24
CA THR A 71 8.96 -2.65 9.26
C THR A 71 7.80 -3.00 10.17
N THR A 72 7.22 -1.99 10.82
CA THR A 72 6.02 -2.14 11.63
C THR A 72 5.18 -0.89 11.46
N PHE A 73 3.91 -1.08 11.14
CA PHE A 73 2.95 0.00 10.99
C PHE A 73 1.59 -0.45 11.51
N VAL A 74 0.78 0.52 11.89
CA VAL A 74 -0.61 0.32 12.31
C VAL A 74 -1.48 1.05 11.31
N PHE A 75 -2.52 0.39 10.82
CA PHE A 75 -3.44 0.94 9.85
C PHE A 75 -4.87 0.60 10.22
N ARG A 76 -5.82 1.32 9.61
CA ARG A 76 -7.25 1.09 9.74
C ARG A 76 -7.91 1.18 8.37
N ILE A 77 -8.53 0.10 7.93
CA ILE A 77 -9.42 0.09 6.76
C ILE A 77 -10.85 0.16 7.29
N SER A 78 -11.60 1.19 6.88
CA SER A 78 -12.98 1.39 7.33
C SER A 78 -13.94 1.12 6.18
N LYS A 79 -15.01 0.35 6.45
CA LYS A 79 -16.03 0.05 5.44
C LYS A 79 -16.77 1.33 5.04
N PRO A 80 -17.07 1.51 3.74
CA PRO A 80 -17.68 2.73 3.25
C PRO A 80 -19.17 2.85 3.60
N TYR A 81 -19.87 1.74 3.85
CA TYR A 81 -21.32 1.74 4.10
C TYR A 81 -21.76 0.67 5.10
N ASN A 82 -22.84 0.97 5.85
CA ASN A 82 -23.55 0.05 6.73
C ASN A 82 -24.68 -0.70 6.01
N THR A 83 -24.59 -0.88 4.69
CA THR A 83 -25.65 -1.48 3.88
C THR A 83 -25.26 -2.89 3.47
N ASP A 84 -26.19 -3.83 3.66
CA ASP A 84 -26.02 -5.26 3.36
C ASP A 84 -25.80 -5.58 1.86
N TYR A 85 -25.76 -4.55 1.00
CA TYR A 85 -25.80 -4.66 -0.46
C TYR A 85 -24.58 -4.10 -1.18
N THR A 86 -23.63 -3.48 -0.48
CA THR A 86 -22.39 -3.04 -1.13
C THR A 86 -21.37 -4.17 -1.16
N PRO A 87 -20.61 -4.32 -2.27
CA PRO A 87 -19.39 -5.13 -2.25
C PRO A 87 -18.55 -4.72 -1.04
N GLY A 88 -17.87 -5.67 -0.40
CA GLY A 88 -17.05 -5.42 0.78
C GLY A 88 -16.04 -4.27 0.60
N PRO A 89 -15.37 -3.81 1.67
CA PRO A 89 -14.31 -2.82 1.52
C PRO A 89 -13.30 -3.37 0.51
N GLY A 90 -13.05 -2.62 -0.54
CA GLY A 90 -12.04 -2.94 -1.53
C GLY A 90 -11.26 -1.68 -1.88
N ASP A 91 -10.02 -1.79 -2.34
CA ASP A 91 -9.35 -3.05 -2.71
C ASP A 91 -8.35 -3.52 -1.64
N GLY A 92 -7.54 -2.63 -1.07
CA GLY A 92 -6.61 -2.99 0.01
C GLY A 92 -5.55 -1.94 0.31
N LEU A 93 -4.46 -2.39 0.93
CA LEU A 93 -3.24 -1.63 1.25
C LEU A 93 -2.02 -2.50 0.98
N ALA A 94 -0.88 -1.92 0.60
CA ALA A 94 0.39 -2.64 0.55
C ALA A 94 1.55 -1.86 1.16
N PHE A 95 2.47 -2.58 1.81
CA PHE A 95 3.85 -2.10 2.01
C PHE A 95 4.70 -2.62 0.85
N PHE A 96 5.52 -1.78 0.23
CA PHE A 96 6.28 -2.18 -0.95
C PHE A 96 7.69 -1.59 -1.00
N LEU A 97 8.53 -2.27 -1.78
CA LEU A 97 9.88 -1.85 -2.17
C LEU A 97 9.91 -1.75 -3.69
N ALA A 98 10.44 -0.64 -4.20
CA ALA A 98 10.54 -0.35 -5.62
C ALA A 98 11.79 0.50 -5.90
N SER A 99 12.00 0.87 -7.17
CA SER A 99 13.02 1.87 -7.51
C SER A 99 12.70 3.21 -6.84
N ALA A 100 13.75 3.97 -6.50
CA ALA A 100 13.62 5.25 -5.78
C ALA A 100 12.78 6.29 -6.54
N ASP A 101 12.70 6.17 -7.85
CA ASP A 101 11.97 7.04 -8.79
C ASP A 101 10.61 6.46 -9.20
N THR A 102 10.10 5.45 -8.48
CA THR A 102 8.81 4.84 -8.79
C THR A 102 7.67 5.86 -8.80
N GLU A 103 6.81 5.79 -9.81
CA GLU A 103 5.55 6.55 -9.92
C GLU A 103 4.35 5.60 -9.91
N ILE A 104 3.16 6.13 -9.62
CA ILE A 104 1.92 5.33 -9.68
C ILE A 104 1.71 4.94 -11.15
N PRO A 105 1.69 3.65 -11.49
CA PRO A 105 1.50 3.25 -12.88
C PRO A 105 0.10 3.66 -13.38
N PRO A 106 -0.05 4.04 -14.67
CA PRO A 106 -1.37 4.31 -15.23
C PRO A 106 -2.32 3.11 -15.05
N GLN A 107 -3.59 3.38 -14.73
CA GLN A 107 -4.64 2.35 -14.57
C GLN A 107 -4.35 1.30 -13.49
N SER A 108 -3.54 1.63 -12.49
CA SER A 108 -3.19 0.73 -11.37
C SER A 108 -4.09 0.88 -10.13
N SER A 109 -5.16 1.68 -10.17
CA SER A 109 -6.13 1.71 -9.07
C SER A 109 -6.91 0.41 -8.97
N GLY A 110 -7.59 0.17 -7.85
CA GLY A 110 -8.42 -1.01 -7.70
C GLY A 110 -7.59 -2.23 -7.30
N MET A 111 -7.91 -3.38 -7.90
CA MET A 111 -7.21 -4.66 -7.74
C MET A 111 -5.69 -4.60 -7.90
N PHE A 112 -5.14 -3.56 -8.54
CA PHE A 112 -3.70 -3.40 -8.74
C PHE A 112 -2.97 -2.58 -7.66
N LEU A 113 -3.70 -2.11 -6.63
CA LEU A 113 -3.20 -1.46 -5.41
C LEU A 113 -2.28 -0.24 -5.63
N GLY A 114 -2.30 0.38 -6.81
CA GLY A 114 -1.39 1.46 -7.19
C GLY A 114 0.05 1.03 -7.47
N LEU A 115 0.27 -0.28 -7.61
CA LEU A 115 1.60 -0.88 -7.72
C LEU A 115 1.87 -1.47 -9.09
N PHE A 116 0.89 -2.09 -9.72
CA PHE A 116 1.11 -2.88 -10.94
C PHE A 116 0.30 -2.35 -12.12
N ASN A 117 0.89 -2.33 -13.30
CA ASN A 117 0.14 -2.26 -14.56
C ASN A 117 0.62 -3.26 -15.61
N ASP A 118 1.79 -3.86 -15.41
CA ASP A 118 2.34 -4.94 -16.22
C ASP A 118 3.24 -5.88 -15.39
N ALA A 119 3.72 -6.98 -16.00
CA ALA A 119 4.54 -8.00 -15.32
C ALA A 119 6.05 -7.64 -15.25
N SER A 120 6.44 -6.42 -15.64
CA SER A 120 7.85 -6.01 -15.69
C SER A 120 8.26 -5.08 -14.54
N ASP A 121 7.30 -4.72 -13.68
CA ASP A 121 7.53 -3.88 -12.52
C ASP A 121 8.49 -4.55 -11.53
N LYS A 122 9.59 -3.86 -11.16
CA LYS A 122 10.54 -4.34 -10.15
C LYS A 122 10.06 -3.97 -8.75
N ILE A 123 8.99 -4.64 -8.32
CA ILE A 123 8.31 -4.37 -7.07
C ILE A 123 8.26 -5.65 -6.23
N VAL A 124 8.55 -5.50 -4.94
CA VAL A 124 8.23 -6.50 -3.93
C VAL A 124 7.25 -5.87 -2.97
N ALA A 125 6.10 -6.50 -2.74
CA ALA A 125 5.09 -5.98 -1.85
C ALA A 125 4.56 -7.04 -0.87
N VAL A 126 4.04 -6.54 0.25
CA VAL A 126 3.18 -7.28 1.17
C VAL A 126 1.83 -6.59 1.14
N GLU A 127 0.86 -7.23 0.51
CA GLU A 127 -0.51 -6.73 0.37
C GLU A 127 -1.40 -7.18 1.54
N PHE A 128 -2.36 -6.33 1.86
CA PHE A 128 -3.47 -6.54 2.78
C PHE A 128 -4.74 -6.34 1.95
N ASP A 129 -5.11 -7.41 1.25
CA ASP A 129 -6.20 -7.43 0.28
C ASP A 129 -7.53 -7.69 0.99
N THR A 130 -8.48 -6.79 0.75
CA THR A 130 -9.80 -6.83 1.36
C THR A 130 -10.91 -7.28 0.40
N PHE A 131 -10.59 -7.43 -0.88
CA PHE A 131 -11.54 -7.70 -1.94
C PHE A 131 -11.01 -8.72 -2.95
N SER A 132 -11.64 -9.90 -2.98
CA SER A 132 -11.22 -10.99 -3.86
C SER A 132 -11.50 -10.70 -5.34
N ASN A 133 -10.43 -10.56 -6.13
CA ASN A 133 -10.44 -10.48 -7.59
C ASN A 133 -9.93 -11.80 -8.22
N SER A 134 -10.85 -12.74 -8.45
CA SER A 134 -10.54 -14.06 -9.03
C SER A 134 -9.82 -14.00 -10.40
N GLU A 135 -10.00 -12.91 -11.14
CA GLU A 135 -9.39 -12.64 -12.45
C GLU A 135 -7.87 -12.46 -12.37
N VAL A 136 -7.33 -11.97 -11.25
CA VAL A 136 -5.89 -11.81 -11.01
C VAL A 136 -5.30 -12.94 -10.17
N GLY A 137 -6.15 -13.80 -9.61
CA GLY A 137 -5.76 -15.06 -8.97
C GLY A 137 -5.97 -15.09 -7.47
N ASP A 138 -6.74 -14.16 -6.92
CA ASP A 138 -6.96 -14.09 -5.48
C ASP A 138 -7.75 -15.30 -4.97
N PRO A 139 -7.50 -15.72 -3.71
CA PRO A 139 -8.43 -16.60 -3.03
C PRO A 139 -9.79 -15.93 -2.85
N ASN A 140 -10.84 -16.71 -2.65
CA ASN A 140 -12.22 -16.23 -2.45
C ASN A 140 -12.49 -15.64 -1.05
N TYR A 141 -11.46 -15.09 -0.40
CA TYR A 141 -11.49 -14.48 0.92
C TYR A 141 -10.45 -13.35 1.03
N PRO A 142 -10.65 -12.36 1.91
CA PRO A 142 -9.62 -11.36 2.23
C PRO A 142 -8.32 -12.03 2.67
N HIS A 143 -7.19 -11.53 2.21
CA HIS A 143 -5.91 -12.20 2.38
C HIS A 143 -4.74 -11.24 2.58
N ILE A 144 -3.67 -11.77 3.15
CA ILE A 144 -2.36 -11.11 3.17
C ILE A 144 -1.46 -11.85 2.20
N GLY A 145 -0.86 -11.11 1.28
CA GLY A 145 -0.10 -11.63 0.14
C GLY A 145 1.36 -11.18 0.12
N VAL A 146 2.18 -11.88 -0.68
CA VAL A 146 3.57 -11.51 -0.98
C VAL A 146 3.73 -11.49 -2.48
N ASP A 147 3.93 -10.29 -3.00
CA ASP A 147 3.96 -9.99 -4.43
C ASP A 147 5.39 -9.80 -4.89
N ILE A 148 5.73 -10.45 -6.00
CA ILE A 148 7.07 -10.37 -6.59
C ILE A 148 6.89 -10.07 -8.07
N ASN A 149 7.04 -8.79 -8.43
CA ASN A 149 6.91 -8.26 -9.80
C ASN A 149 5.55 -8.53 -10.47
N SER A 150 4.51 -8.84 -9.69
CA SER A 150 3.17 -9.14 -10.18
C SER A 150 2.16 -9.03 -9.04
N ILE A 151 0.95 -8.54 -9.36
CA ILE A 151 -0.20 -8.57 -8.45
C ILE A 151 -0.62 -9.99 -8.06
N ARG A 152 -0.22 -11.02 -8.83
CA ARG A 152 -0.49 -12.40 -8.45
C ARG A 152 0.47 -12.80 -7.32
N SER A 153 -0.06 -12.78 -6.11
CA SER A 153 0.60 -13.23 -4.90
C SER A 153 1.35 -14.55 -5.07
N SER A 154 2.66 -14.55 -4.77
CA SER A 154 3.50 -15.76 -4.78
C SER A 154 3.15 -16.71 -3.63
N LYS A 155 2.71 -16.13 -2.51
CA LYS A 155 2.17 -16.79 -1.32
C LYS A 155 1.16 -15.85 -0.67
N PHE A 156 0.07 -16.42 -0.20
CA PHE A 156 -0.95 -15.70 0.56
C PHE A 156 -1.47 -16.55 1.72
N ARG A 157 -2.14 -15.89 2.65
CA ARG A 157 -2.92 -16.53 3.72
C ARG A 157 -4.17 -15.71 4.01
N GLU A 158 -5.21 -16.37 4.50
CA GLU A 158 -6.43 -15.69 4.94
C GLU A 158 -6.11 -14.60 5.96
N GLN A 159 -6.70 -13.41 5.78
CA GLN A 159 -6.62 -12.33 6.74
C GLN A 159 -7.60 -12.62 7.87
N GLN A 160 -7.08 -13.10 9.01
CA GLN A 160 -7.89 -13.29 10.20
C GLN A 160 -8.31 -11.94 10.77
N SER A 161 -9.61 -11.81 11.09
CA SER A 161 -10.24 -10.59 11.60
C SER A 161 -9.91 -10.26 13.06
N SER A 162 -8.89 -10.87 13.65
CA SER A 162 -8.58 -10.77 15.07
C SER A 162 -7.36 -9.89 15.36
N PHE A 163 -7.60 -8.59 15.55
CA PHE A 163 -6.88 -7.71 16.48
C PHE A 163 -7.87 -6.75 17.15
#